data_AF-A0A9W4ZDF2-F1
#
_entry.id   AF-A0A9W4ZDF2-F1
#
_cell.length_a   1.000
_cell.length_b   1.000
_cell.length_c   1.000
_cell.angle_alpha   90.00
_cell.angle_beta   90.00
_cell.angle_gamma   90.00
#
_symmetry.space_group_name_H-M   'P 1'
#
loop_
_entity.id
_entity.type
_entity.pdbx_description
1 polymer ?
#
loop_
_entity_poly.entity_id
_entity_poly.type
_entity_poly.pdbx_seq_one_letter_code
_entity_poly.pdbx_strand_id
1 'polypeptide(L)' 'MMQTTGISIHWDLVNIQKPGYGGGEIWFDDVLIRKNGHFILQELFRLNEENLKG' A
#
# COMPACT_ATOMS: atom_id res chain seq x y z
N MET A 1 -21.98 -3.88 7.39
CA MET A 1 -20.79 -4.06 8.26
C MET A 1 -20.47 -5.55 8.26
N MET A 2 -19.49 -5.99 7.47
CA MET A 2 -19.10 -7.40 7.42
C MET A 2 -17.73 -7.51 8.09
N GLN A 3 -17.73 -7.94 9.35
CA GLN A 3 -16.52 -8.36 10.07
C GLN A 3 -16.61 -9.89 10.15
N THR A 4 -15.70 -10.61 9.51
CA THR A 4 -15.71 -12.10 9.46
C THR A 4 -14.68 -12.76 10.37
N THR A 5 -14.12 -12.04 11.34
CA THR A 5 -13.28 -12.64 12.39
C THR A 5 -13.95 -12.41 13.75
N GLY A 6 -14.12 -13.48 14.55
CA GLY A 6 -14.88 -13.48 15.80
C GLY A 6 -14.21 -12.73 16.98
N ILE A 7 -13.37 -11.74 16.68
CA ILE A 7 -12.62 -10.94 17.66
C ILE A 7 -13.22 -9.54 17.69
N SER A 8 -13.54 -9.04 18.88
CA SER A 8 -14.22 -7.74 19.08
C SER A 8 -13.30 -6.53 18.91
N ILE A 9 -11.99 -6.76 18.76
CA ILE A 9 -10.99 -5.69 18.65
C ILE A 9 -10.37 -5.75 17.26
N HIS A 10 -10.46 -4.61 16.55
CA HIS A 10 -9.83 -4.37 15.25
C HIS A 10 -8.68 -3.40 15.44
N TRP A 11 -7.47 -3.78 15.03
CA TRP A 11 -6.30 -2.90 15.03
C TRP A 11 -5.92 -2.55 13.60
N ASP A 12 -5.91 -1.26 13.30
CA ASP A 12 -5.31 -0.73 12.08
C ASP A 12 -3.88 -0.27 12.37
N LEU A 13 -2.92 -0.77 11.60
CA LEU A 13 -1.51 -0.39 11.68
C LEU A 13 -1.11 0.33 10.40
N VAL A 14 -0.39 1.45 10.55
CA VAL A 14 0.10 2.26 9.42
C VAL A 14 1.60 2.05 9.27
N ASN A 15 2.04 1.78 8.04
CA ASN A 15 3.47 1.66 7.69
C ASN A 15 3.84 2.71 6.63
N ILE A 16 4.78 3.61 6.97
CA ILE A 16 5.25 4.67 6.07
C ILE A 16 6.39 4.13 5.21
N GLN A 17 6.12 3.88 3.93
CA GLN A 17 7.09 3.30 2.99
C GLN A 17 7.90 4.33 2.19
N LYS A 18 7.99 5.59 2.62
CA LYS A 18 8.78 6.63 1.92
C LYS A 18 10.27 6.48 2.23
N PRO A 19 11.19 6.80 1.29
CA PRO A 19 12.64 6.66 1.50
C PRO A 19 13.17 7.32 2.78
N GLY A 20 12.68 8.51 3.11
CA GLY A 20 13.09 9.25 4.32
C GLY A 20 12.74 8.57 5.65
N TYR A 21 11.93 7.51 5.61
CA TYR A 21 11.52 6.71 6.78
C TYR A 21 11.97 5.24 6.67
N GLY A 22 12.97 4.95 5.83
CA GLY A 22 13.49 3.59 5.61
C GLY A 22 12.95 2.91 4.35
N GLY A 23 12.02 3.53 3.64
CA GLY A 23 11.47 2.99 2.40
C GLY A 23 10.57 1.79 2.61
N GLY A 24 10.38 0.98 1.57
CA GLY A 24 9.64 -0.27 1.67
C GLY A 24 9.21 -0.80 0.31
N GLU A 25 8.81 -2.07 0.30
CA GLU A 25 8.30 -2.75 -0.88
C GLU A 25 6.99 -3.47 -0.55
N ILE A 26 6.10 -3.56 -1.53
CA ILE A 26 4.90 -4.41 -1.47
C ILE A 26 4.97 -5.39 -2.63
N TRP A 27 4.86 -6.67 -2.30
CA TRP A 27 4.96 -7.80 -3.21
C TRP A 27 3.68 -8.62 -3.16
N PHE A 28 3.15 -9.04 -4.31
CA PHE A 28 2.08 -10.03 -4.45
C PHE A 28 2.56 -11.15 -5.37
N ASP A 29 2.51 -12.41 -4.92
CA ASP A 29 2.90 -13.58 -5.71
C ASP A 29 4.24 -13.41 -6.45
N ASP A 30 5.27 -12.96 -5.72
CA ASP A 30 6.61 -12.66 -6.23
C ASP A 30 6.70 -11.50 -7.25
N VAL A 31 5.63 -10.71 -7.40
CA VAL A 31 5.60 -9.49 -8.22
C VAL A 31 5.70 -8.26 -7.33
N LEU A 32 6.73 -7.43 -7.55
CA LEU A 32 6.88 -6.13 -6.89
C LEU A 32 5.84 -5.15 -7.47
N ILE A 33 4.86 -4.77 -6.66
CA ILE A 33 3.79 -3.86 -7.11
C ILE A 33 4.04 -2.41 -6.69
N ARG A 34 4.77 -2.20 -5.59
CA ARG A 34 5.03 -0.87 -5.01
C ARG A 34 6.42 -0.83 -4.40
N LYS A 35 7.18 0.23 -4.68
CA LYS A 35 8.49 0.48 -4.09
C LYS A 35 8.58 1.92 -3.61
N ASN A 36 9.04 2.10 -2.38
CA ASN A 36 9.30 3.39 -1.77
C ASN A 36 8.13 4.37 -1.83
N GLY A 37 6.91 3.85 -1.67
CA GLY A 37 5.69 4.65 -1.73
C GLY A 37 5.06 4.79 -3.12
N HIS A 38 5.71 4.35 -4.21
CA HIS A 38 5.19 4.45 -5.58
C HIS A 38 4.82 3.10 -6.18
N PHE A 39 3.68 3.02 -6.84
CA PHE A 39 3.31 1.90 -7.71
C PHE A 39 4.21 1.89 -8.94
N ILE A 40 4.77 0.70 -9.23
CA ILE A 40 5.78 0.54 -10.30
C ILE A 40 5.25 -0.17 -11.55
N LEU A 41 4.07 -0.77 -11.46
CA LEU A 41 3.40 -1.40 -12.60
C LEU A 41 2.61 -0.35 -13.39
N GLN A 42 2.74 -0.38 -14.72
CA GLN A 42 2.19 0.64 -15.61
C GLN A 42 0.67 0.78 -15.48
N GLU A 43 -0.01 -0.35 -15.34
CA GLU A 43 -1.45 -0.45 -15.14
C GLU A 43 -1.91 0.18 -13.81
N LEU A 44 -1.00 0.33 -12.84
CA LEU A 44 -1.26 0.92 -11.52
C LEU A 44 -0.79 2.37 -11.38
N PHE A 45 -0.11 2.95 -12.38
CA PHE A 45 0.41 4.32 -12.27
C PHE A 45 -0.64 5.37 -11.93
N ARG A 46 -1.88 5.17 -12.38
CA ARG A 46 -3.01 6.06 -12.05
C ARG A 46 -3.31 6.17 -10.56
N LEU A 47 -2.81 5.24 -9.74
CA LEU A 47 -2.96 5.23 -8.28
C LEU A 47 -1.82 5.97 -7.55
N ASN A 48 -0.78 6.40 -8.26
CA ASN A 48 0.26 7.24 -7.68
C ASN A 48 -0.26 8.67 -7.44
N GLU A 49 0.29 9.32 -6.41
CA GLU A 49 -0.13 10.63 -5.91
C GLU A 49 -0.23 11.70 -7.01
N GLU A 50 0.72 11.73 -7.94
CA GLU A 50 0.74 12.69 -9.07
C GLU A 50 -0.44 12.55 -10.03
N ASN A 51 -1.14 11.41 -10.01
CA ASN A 51 -2.27 11.12 -10.90
C ASN A 51 -3.63 11.20 -10.19
N LEU A 52 -3.65 11.43 -8.86
CA LEU A 52 -4.88 11.58 -8.10
C LEU A 52 -5.36 13.03 -8.18
N LYS A 53 -6.63 13.23 -8.56
CA LYS A 53 -7.27 14.56 -8.50
C LYS A 53 -7.80 14.77 -7.08
N GLY A 54 -7.45 15.90 -6.47
CA GLY A 54 -8.04 16.37 -5.21
C GLY A 54 -9.45 16.90 -5.37
#